data_AF-A0A497H334-F1
#
_entry.id   AF-A0A497H334-F1
#
_cell.length_a   1.000
_cell.length_b   1.000
_cell.length_c   1.000
_cell.angle_alpha   90.00
_cell.angle_beta   90.00
_cell.angle_gamma   90.00
#
_symmetry.space_group_name_H-M   'P 1'
#
loop_
_entity.id
_entity.type
_entity.pdbx_description
1 polymer ?
#
loop_
_entity_poly.entity_id
_entity_poly.type
_entity_poly.pdbx_seq_one_letter_code
_entity_poly.pdbx_strand_id
1 'polypeptide(L)' 'MEEVWEVSEENVIHLPSGETVSVEGEITAEKIKEVARSRGIKKFIVEDEDGNALSASDFPRSGEVFIKEYNEAKGF' A
#
# COMPACT_ATOMS: atom_id res chain seq x y z
N MET A 1 33.57 -5.68 -17.78
CA MET A 1 32.30 -6.23 -17.31
C MET A 1 31.75 -5.21 -16.35
N GLU A 2 30.67 -4.54 -16.74
CA GLU A 2 29.96 -3.61 -15.86
C GLU A 2 29.07 -4.46 -14.95
N GLU A 3 29.19 -4.31 -13.64
CA GLU A 3 28.25 -4.89 -12.69
C GLU A 3 26.92 -4.15 -12.85
N VAL A 4 25.94 -4.84 -13.43
CA VAL A 4 24.57 -4.33 -13.52
C VAL A 4 23.94 -4.56 -12.14
N TRP A 5 23.78 -3.48 -11.38
CA TRP A 5 23.05 -3.49 -10.12
C TRP A 5 21.57 -3.32 -10.44
N GLU A 6 20.82 -4.42 -10.41
CA GLU A 6 19.38 -4.39 -10.50
C GLU A 6 18.84 -4.13 -9.09
N VAL A 7 18.34 -2.91 -8.86
CA VAL A 7 17.55 -2.64 -7.65
C VAL A 7 16.19 -3.25 -7.92
N SER A 8 15.91 -4.41 -7.34
CA SER A 8 14.57 -5.01 -7.41
C SER A 8 13.57 -3.95 -6.97
N GLU A 9 12.52 -3.75 -7.77
CA GLU A 9 11.42 -2.85 -7.45
C GLU A 9 10.83 -3.28 -6.09
N GLU A 10 11.20 -2.57 -5.02
CA GLU A 10 10.66 -2.84 -3.70
C GLU A 10 9.19 -2.41 -3.71
N ASN A 11 8.32 -3.37 -3.42
CA ASN A 11 6.91 -3.10 -3.28
C ASN A 11 6.66 -2.53 -1.89
N VAL A 12 6.16 -1.31 -1.80
CA VAL A 12 6.05 -0.59 -0.52
C VAL A 12 4.61 -0.23 -0.22
N ILE A 13 4.17 -0.55 1.00
CA ILE A 13 2.89 -0.08 1.55
C ILE A 13 3.18 1.07 2.50
N HIS A 14 2.73 2.27 2.14
CA HIS A 14 2.77 3.46 2.98
C HIS A 14 1.56 3.52 3.89
N LEU A 15 1.80 3.75 5.17
CA LEU A 15 0.77 3.83 6.20
C LEU A 15 0.42 5.27 6.53
N PRO A 16 -0.80 5.54 7.02
CA PRO A 16 -1.22 6.88 7.41
C PRO A 16 -0.45 7.40 8.63
N SER A 17 0.22 6.51 9.39
CA SER A 17 1.15 6.86 10.47
C SER A 17 2.48 7.45 9.95
N GLY A 18 2.74 7.41 8.63
CA GLY A 18 4.03 7.76 8.03
C GLY A 18 5.04 6.62 8.02
N GLU A 19 4.65 5.42 8.46
CA GLU A 19 5.47 4.22 8.38
C GLU A 19 5.35 3.55 7.01
N THR A 20 6.41 2.86 6.59
CA THR A 20 6.42 2.07 5.36
C THR A 20 6.63 0.60 5.66
N VAL A 21 6.02 -0.26 4.85
CA VAL A 21 6.16 -1.72 4.94
C VAL A 21 6.58 -2.24 3.57
N SER A 22 7.83 -2.68 3.45
CA SER A 22 8.29 -3.41 2.27
C SER A 22 7.62 -4.79 2.22
N VAL A 23 7.14 -5.15 1.03
CA VAL A 23 6.52 -6.44 0.72
C VAL A 23 7.43 -7.16 -0.25
N GLU A 24 7.88 -8.35 0.13
CA GLU A 24 8.57 -9.24 -0.80
C GLU A 24 7.54 -9.86 -1.76
N GLY A 25 7.73 -9.68 -3.07
CA GLY A 25 6.78 -10.10 -4.09
C GLY A 25 5.58 -9.15 -4.20
N GLU A 26 4.52 -9.58 -4.89
CA GLU A 26 3.39 -8.70 -5.24
C GLU A 26 2.59 -8.23 -4.02
N ILE A 27 2.12 -6.98 -4.07
CA ILE A 27 1.18 -6.47 -3.08
C ILE A 27 -0.19 -7.07 -3.38
N THR A 28 -0.75 -7.81 -2.43
CA THR A 28 -2.11 -8.35 -2.52
C THR A 28 -3.08 -7.59 -1.62
N ALA A 29 -4.36 -7.58 -1.99
CA ALA A 29 -5.42 -6.99 -1.16
C ALA A 29 -5.49 -7.65 0.23
N GLU A 30 -5.14 -8.94 0.34
CA GLU A 30 -5.03 -9.64 1.63
C GLU A 30 -3.89 -9.08 2.47
N LYS A 31 -2.70 -8.91 1.88
CA LYS A 31 -1.54 -8.34 2.58
C LYS A 31 -1.81 -6.94 3.11
N ILE A 32 -2.45 -6.09 2.30
CA ILE A 32 -2.85 -4.74 2.72
C ILE A 32 -3.79 -4.79 3.92
N LYS A 33 -4.81 -5.67 3.89
CA LYS A 33 -5.74 -5.85 5.01
C LYS A 33 -5.04 -6.36 6.26
N GLU A 34 -4.09 -7.28 6.14
CA GLU A 34 -3.28 -7.76 7.26
C GLU A 34 -2.45 -6.65 7.89
N VAL A 35 -1.76 -5.85 7.06
CA VAL A 35 -0.97 -4.71 7.53
C VAL A 35 -1.87 -3.69 8.23
N ALA A 36 -2.99 -3.31 7.60
CA ALA A 36 -3.95 -2.37 8.19
C ALA A 36 -4.49 -2.88 9.54
N ARG A 37 -4.87 -4.16 9.61
CA ARG A 37 -5.37 -4.80 10.83
C ARG A 37 -4.33 -4.82 11.94
N SER A 38 -3.07 -5.14 11.60
CA SER A 38 -1.94 -5.14 12.55
C SER A 38 -1.72 -3.77 13.18
N ARG A 39 -2.01 -2.70 12.43
CA ARG A 39 -1.91 -1.30 12.89
C ARG A 39 -3.21 -0.74 13.50
N GLY A 40 -4.25 -1.56 13.65
CA GLY A 40 -5.52 -1.14 14.24
C GLY A 40 -6.41 -0.29 13.32
N ILE A 41 -6.09 -0.21 12.03
CA ILE A 41 -6.85 0.54 11.04
C ILE A 41 -8.11 -0.25 10.67
N LYS A 42 -9.29 0.28 11.01
CA LYS A 42 -10.58 -0.41 10.82
C LYS A 42 -11.23 -0.11 9.47
N LYS A 43 -11.03 1.11 8.95
CA LYS A 43 -11.56 1.57 7.67
C LYS A 43 -10.48 2.37 6.96
N PHE A 44 -10.18 2.00 5.72
CA PHE A 44 -9.16 2.66 4.93
C PHE A 44 -9.52 2.60 3.45
N ILE A 45 -8.92 3.52 2.70
CA ILE A 45 -8.81 3.46 1.25
C ILE A 45 -7.36 3.18 0.90
N VAL A 46 -7.13 2.63 -0.28
CA VAL A 46 -5.80 2.43 -0.83
C VAL A 46 -5.69 3.31 -2.06
N GLU A 47 -4.57 4.01 -2.21
CA GLU A 47 -4.27 4.79 -3.40
C GLU A 47 -2.93 4.35 -4.00
N ASP A 48 -2.75 4.60 -5.29
CA ASP A 48 -1.44 4.55 -5.94
C ASP A 48 -0.63 5.85 -5.72
N GLU A 49 0.58 5.90 -6.27
CA GLU A 49 1.48 7.06 -6.25
C GLU A 49 0.88 8.33 -6.89
N ASP A 50 -0.04 8.17 -7.84
CA ASP A 50 -0.76 9.27 -8.49
C ASP A 50 -1.99 9.73 -7.68
N GLY A 51 -2.31 9.04 -6.58
CA GLY A 51 -3.44 9.33 -5.71
C GLY A 51 -4.77 8.76 -6.21
N ASN A 52 -4.78 7.80 -7.14
CA ASN A 52 -6.02 7.15 -7.57
C ASN A 52 -6.41 6.06 -6.58
N ALA A 53 -7.69 6.02 -6.20
CA ALA A 53 -8.21 4.99 -5.31
C ALA A 53 -8.20 3.62 -6.00
N LEU A 54 -7.49 2.68 -5.40
CA LEU A 54 -7.39 1.30 -5.84
C LEU A 54 -8.45 0.43 -5.16
N SER A 55 -9.04 -0.47 -5.93
CA SER A 55 -9.99 -1.46 -5.47
C SER A 55 -9.32 -2.83 -5.31
N ALA A 56 -10.01 -3.79 -4.68
CA ALA A 56 -9.48 -5.14 -4.53
C ALA A 56 -9.18 -5.84 -5.87
N SER A 57 -9.81 -5.42 -6.97
CA SER A 57 -9.61 -5.95 -8.31
C SER A 57 -8.32 -5.46 -8.98
N ASP A 58 -7.74 -4.37 -8.47
CA ASP A 58 -6.47 -3.81 -8.94
C ASP A 58 -5.26 -4.56 -8.35
N PHE A 59 -5.51 -5.59 -7.53
CA PHE A 59 -4.49 -6.44 -6.90
C PHE A 59 -4.57 -7.87 -7.45
N PRO A 60 -3.44 -8.59 -7.58
CA PRO A 60 -2.08 -8.21 -7.15
C PRO A 60 -1.44 -7.13 -8.03
N ARG A 61 -0.60 -6.29 -7.42
CA ARG A 61 0.21 -5.29 -8.15
C ARG A 61 1.60 -5.10 -7.54
N SER A 62 2.48 -4.52 -8.35
CA SER A 62 3.80 -4.05 -7.92
C SER A 62 3.82 -2.52 -7.80
N GLY A 63 4.87 -2.00 -7.18
CA GLY A 63 5.12 -0.59 -6.92
C GLY A 63 4.69 -0.17 -5.51
N GLU A 64 4.33 1.10 -5.39
CA GLU A 64 3.98 1.72 -4.11
C GLU A 64 2.46 1.87 -3.98
N VAL A 65 1.95 1.62 -2.77
CA VAL A 65 0.55 1.88 -2.43
C VAL A 65 0.45 2.62 -1.11
N PHE A 66 -0.57 3.47 -1.00
CA PHE A 66 -0.78 4.33 0.15
C PHE A 66 -2.08 3.95 0.84
N ILE A 67 -2.00 3.54 2.10
CA ILE A 67 -3.17 3.34 2.96
C ILE A 67 -3.52 4.69 3.58
N LYS A 68 -4.75 5.16 3.34
CA LYS A 68 -5.31 6.32 4.06
C LYS A 68 -6.47 5.89 4.94
N GLU A 69 -6.47 6.35 6.18
CA GLU A 69 -7.61 6.14 7.09
C GLU A 69 -8.86 6.81 6.52
N TYR A 70 -9.91 6.01 6.37
CA TYR A 70 -11.20 6.52 5.93
C TYR A 70 -11.92 7.11 7.14
N ASN A 71 -11.74 8.41 7.35
CA ASN A 71 -12.48 9.17 8.35
C ASN A 71 -13.83 9.60 7.76
N GLU A 72 -14.91 8.89 8.13
CA GLU A 72 -16.30 9.31 7.87
C GLU A 72 -16.68 10.66 8.51
N ALA A 73 -15.76 11.30 9.26
CA ALA A 73 -16.01 12.51 10.04
C ALA A 73 -16.12 13.83 9.24
N LYS A 74 -16.22 13.79 7.91
CA LYS A 74 -16.53 14.99 7.09
C LYS A 74 -17.83 14.88 6.28
N GLY A 75 -18.81 14.12 6.77
CA GLY A 75 -20.21 14.37 6.44
C GLY A 75 -20.79 15.43 7.38
N PHE A 76 -20.57 16.70 7.07
CA PHE A 76 -21.33 17.83 7.63
C PHE A 76 -22.40 18.27 6.64
#